data_AF-A0A1V5LFM4-F1
#
_entry.id   AF-A0A1V5LFM4-F1
#
_cell.length_a   1.000
_cell.length_b   1.000
_cell.length_c   1.000
_cell.angle_alpha   90.00
_cell.angle_beta   90.00
_cell.angle_gamma   90.00
#
_symmetry.space_group_name_H-M   'P 1'
#
loop_
_entity.id
_entity.type
_entity.pdbx_description
1 polymer ?
#
loop_
_entity_poly.entity_id
_entity_poly.type
_entity_poly.pdbx_seq_one_letter_code
_entity_poly.pdbx_strand_id
1 'polypeptide(L)'
;MSETIETIMEWHKETFPDTTLAEQFHKFELEKKEFLKAKSTIDGLKEIADMYIVACGFSRFNEPISKLLFKKVNSACLLIDVIDEELQKAIDEKMSINRKRKWHKVNGEWRHIDENN
;
A
#
# COMPACT_ATOMS: atom_id res chain seq x y z
N MET A 1 6.09 15.10 -8.58
CA MET A 1 6.74 13.91 -9.17
C MET A 1 5.83 12.74 -8.89
N SER A 2 5.64 11.86 -9.87
CA SER A 2 4.87 10.63 -9.70
C SER A 2 5.67 9.65 -8.84
N GLU A 3 5.00 8.92 -7.97
CA GLU A 3 5.59 7.89 -7.12
C GLU A 3 5.95 6.65 -7.94
N THR A 4 7.18 6.18 -7.80
CA THR A 4 7.66 4.90 -8.36
C THR A 4 7.82 3.86 -7.26
N ILE A 5 7.96 2.59 -7.67
CA ILE A 5 8.25 1.47 -6.77
C ILE A 5 9.48 1.79 -5.90
N GLU A 6 10.55 2.33 -6.48
CA GLU A 6 11.78 2.67 -5.77
C GLU A 6 11.55 3.77 -4.73
N THR A 7 10.81 4.83 -5.09
CA THR A 7 10.54 5.95 -4.18
C THR A 7 9.63 5.57 -3.00
N ILE A 8 8.69 4.64 -3.23
CA ILE A 8 7.82 4.10 -2.18
C ILE A 8 8.61 3.12 -1.31
N MET A 9 9.43 2.26 -1.93
CA MET A 9 10.27 1.30 -1.22
C MET A 9 11.27 1.98 -0.27
N GLU A 10 11.93 3.05 -0.71
CA GLU A 10 12.87 3.78 0.16
C GLU A 10 12.14 4.47 1.30
N TRP A 11 11.02 5.16 1.01
CA TRP A 11 10.16 5.74 2.05
C TRP A 11 9.71 4.69 3.08
N HIS A 12 9.30 3.51 2.60
CA HIS A 12 8.85 2.41 3.43
C HIS A 12 9.99 1.87 4.32
N LYS A 13 11.23 1.83 3.79
CA LYS A 13 12.42 1.43 4.55
C LYS A 13 12.78 2.42 5.65
N GLU A 14 12.68 3.72 5.37
CA GLU A 14 12.94 4.78 6.34
C GLU A 14 11.84 4.86 7.41
N THR A 15 10.58 4.72 7.01
CA THR A 15 9.42 4.89 7.89
C THR A 15 9.18 3.66 8.76
N PHE A 16 9.43 2.46 8.22
CA PHE A 16 9.17 1.19 8.90
C PHE A 16 10.46 0.33 8.96
N PRO A 17 11.52 0.79 9.63
CA PRO A 17 12.85 0.20 9.52
C PRO A 17 12.90 -1.25 10.00
N ASP A 18 12.15 -1.56 11.06
CA ASP A 18 12.11 -2.87 11.75
C ASP A 18 10.89 -3.71 11.34
N THR A 19 10.20 -3.35 10.25
CA THR A 19 9.06 -4.16 9.80
C THR A 19 9.52 -5.52 9.29
N THR A 20 8.72 -6.56 9.56
CA THR A 20 9.03 -7.93 9.14
C THR A 20 8.23 -8.33 7.92
N LEU A 21 8.70 -9.38 7.22
CA LEU A 21 7.95 -9.95 6.09
C LEU A 21 6.55 -10.44 6.51
N ALA A 22 6.42 -11.00 7.71
CA ALA A 22 5.13 -11.46 8.25
C ALA A 22 4.16 -10.29 8.50
N GLU A 23 4.66 -9.17 9.04
CA GLU A 23 3.87 -7.95 9.22
C GLU A 23 3.41 -7.38 7.87
N GLN A 24 4.27 -7.39 6.86
CA GLN A 24 3.90 -6.95 5.50
C GLN A 24 2.83 -7.85 4.87
N PHE A 25 2.92 -9.17 5.06
CA PHE A 25 1.88 -10.11 4.62
C PHE A 25 0.56 -9.86 5.31
N HIS A 26 0.60 -9.64 6.63
CA HIS A 26 -0.58 -9.29 7.38
C HIS A 26 -1.23 -8.01 6.84
N LYS A 27 -0.42 -6.95 6.64
CA LYS A 27 -0.89 -5.67 6.10
C LYS A 27 -1.51 -5.83 4.72
N PHE A 28 -0.87 -6.55 3.80
CA PHE A 28 -1.43 -6.79 2.47
C PHE A 28 -2.78 -7.51 2.51
N GLU A 29 -2.93 -8.50 3.41
CA GLU A 29 -4.22 -9.19 3.58
C GLU A 29 -5.29 -8.32 4.25
N LEU A 30 -4.91 -7.30 5.02
CA LEU A 30 -5.86 -6.28 5.51
C LEU A 30 -6.36 -5.41 4.36
N GLU A 31 -5.46 -4.79 3.58
CA GLU A 31 -5.85 -3.94 2.44
C GLU A 31 -6.70 -4.70 1.43
N LYS A 32 -6.35 -5.97 1.15
CA LYS A 32 -7.15 -6.84 0.29
C LYS A 32 -8.56 -7.09 0.84
N LYS A 33 -8.71 -7.25 2.17
CA LYS A 33 -10.04 -7.40 2.79
C LYS A 33 -10.84 -6.11 2.74
N GLU A 34 -10.18 -4.95 2.83
CA GLU A 34 -10.82 -3.65 2.67
C GLU A 34 -11.32 -3.47 1.23
N PHE A 35 -10.48 -3.81 0.23
CA PHE A 35 -10.89 -3.87 -1.17
C PHE A 35 -12.12 -4.75 -1.39
N LEU A 36 -12.13 -5.98 -0.84
CA LEU A 36 -13.26 -6.90 -0.98
C LEU A 36 -14.55 -6.42 -0.28
N LYS A 37 -14.44 -5.47 0.66
CA LYS A 37 -15.58 -4.85 1.34
C LYS A 37 -16.00 -3.52 0.71
N ALA A 38 -15.20 -2.98 -0.20
CA ALA A 38 -15.49 -1.72 -0.88
C ALA A 38 -16.84 -1.83 -1.61
N LYS A 39 -17.65 -0.78 -1.47
CA LYS A 39 -19.00 -0.72 -2.05
C LYS A 39 -19.08 0.10 -3.33
N SER A 40 -17.98 0.73 -3.71
CA SER A 40 -17.87 1.59 -4.88
C SER A 40 -16.51 1.41 -5.56
N THR A 41 -16.43 1.71 -6.86
CA THR A 41 -15.17 1.72 -7.60
C THR A 41 -14.16 2.70 -7.00
N ILE A 42 -14.63 3.86 -6.50
CA ILE A 42 -13.77 4.89 -5.90
C ILE A 42 -13.13 4.36 -4.60
N ASP A 43 -13.91 3.70 -3.75
CA ASP A 43 -13.36 3.11 -2.53
C ASP A 43 -12.44 1.94 -2.90
N GLY A 44 -12.86 1.08 -3.83
CA GLY A 44 -12.04 -0.02 -4.32
C GLY A 44 -10.69 0.44 -4.87
N LEU A 45 -10.65 1.54 -5.63
CA LEU A 45 -9.43 2.13 -6.16
C LEU A 45 -8.46 2.59 -5.05
N LYS A 46 -8.98 3.18 -3.97
CA LYS A 46 -8.15 3.57 -2.82
C LYS A 46 -7.51 2.35 -2.17
N GLU A 47 -8.29 1.30 -1.94
CA GLU A 47 -7.76 0.06 -1.33
C GLU A 47 -6.77 -0.66 -2.26
N ILE A 48 -6.96 -0.61 -3.57
CA ILE A 48 -5.97 -1.12 -4.55
C ILE A 48 -4.67 -0.31 -4.49
N ALA A 49 -4.75 1.02 -4.35
CA ALA A 49 -3.56 1.85 -4.19
C ALA A 49 -2.80 1.51 -2.89
N ASP A 50 -3.51 1.23 -1.80
CA ASP A 50 -2.89 0.75 -0.56
C ASP A 50 -2.23 -0.63 -0.74
N MET A 51 -2.89 -1.57 -1.42
CA MET A 51 -2.29 -2.87 -1.78
C MET A 51 -1.00 -2.69 -2.60
N TYR A 52 -0.98 -1.75 -3.55
CA TYR A 52 0.20 -1.45 -4.38
C TYR A 52 1.36 -0.91 -3.52
N ILE A 53 1.07 0.03 -2.62
CA ILE A 53 2.07 0.61 -1.72
C ILE A 53 2.69 -0.47 -0.82
N VAL A 54 1.86 -1.37 -0.28
CA VAL A 54 2.36 -2.50 0.50
C VAL A 54 3.21 -3.44 -0.36
N ALA A 55 2.81 -3.73 -1.61
CA ALA A 55 3.62 -4.52 -2.53
C ALA A 55 5.00 -3.88 -2.81
N CYS A 56 5.08 -2.55 -2.91
CA CYS A 56 6.36 -1.85 -2.98
C CYS A 56 7.21 -2.07 -1.71
N GLY A 57 6.57 -2.08 -0.54
CA GLY A 57 7.19 -2.44 0.73
C GLY A 57 7.79 -3.84 0.75
N PHE A 58 7.20 -4.81 0.02
CA PHE A 58 7.77 -6.15 -0.14
C PHE A 58 9.04 -6.21 -0.98
N SER A 59 9.21 -5.28 -1.93
CA SER A 59 10.35 -5.26 -2.84
C SER A 59 11.70 -5.19 -2.11
N ARG A 60 11.74 -4.61 -0.90
CA ARG A 60 12.95 -4.56 -0.07
C ARG A 60 13.34 -5.92 0.53
N PHE A 61 12.42 -6.88 0.60
CA PHE A 61 12.63 -8.18 1.23
C PHE A 61 12.77 -9.31 0.21
N ASN A 62 11.89 -9.32 -0.79
CA ASN A 62 11.79 -10.44 -1.73
C ASN A 62 11.10 -9.98 -3.02
N GLU A 63 11.90 -9.72 -4.06
CA GLU A 63 11.43 -9.28 -5.37
C GLU A 63 10.45 -10.30 -6.02
N PRO A 64 10.71 -11.63 -6.03
CA PRO A 64 9.73 -12.59 -6.55
C PRO A 64 8.35 -12.51 -5.89
N ILE A 65 8.28 -12.37 -4.56
CA ILE A 65 7.01 -12.21 -3.84
C ILE A 65 6.35 -10.89 -4.21
N SER A 66 7.12 -9.81 -4.26
CA SER A 66 6.61 -8.50 -4.68
C SER A 66 5.95 -8.55 -6.07
N LYS A 67 6.60 -9.21 -7.05
CA LYS A 67 6.01 -9.44 -8.40
C LYS A 67 4.69 -10.20 -8.34
N LEU A 68 4.55 -11.18 -7.44
CA LEU A 68 3.29 -11.90 -7.27
C LEU A 68 2.19 -10.99 -6.68
N LEU A 69 2.54 -10.09 -5.75
CA LEU A 69 1.59 -9.14 -5.17
C LEU A 69 1.17 -8.08 -6.20
N PHE A 70 2.08 -7.57 -7.02
CA PHE A 70 1.71 -6.68 -8.13
C PHE A 70 0.76 -7.35 -9.12
N LYS A 71 0.92 -8.66 -9.40
CA LYS A 71 -0.07 -9.39 -10.22
C LYS A 71 -1.45 -9.41 -9.56
N LYS A 72 -1.53 -9.57 -8.23
CA LYS A 72 -2.80 -9.51 -7.50
C LYS A 72 -3.42 -8.11 -7.57
N VAL A 73 -2.60 -7.06 -7.49
CA VAL A 73 -3.06 -5.67 -7.67
C VAL A 73 -3.62 -5.47 -9.07
N ASN A 74 -2.91 -5.90 -10.11
CA ASN A 74 -3.38 -5.81 -11.50
C ASN A 74 -4.70 -6.57 -11.70
N SER A 75 -4.83 -7.77 -11.10
CA SER A 75 -6.11 -8.50 -11.12
C SER A 75 -7.23 -7.74 -10.41
N ALA A 76 -6.94 -7.02 -9.32
CA ALA A 76 -7.93 -6.18 -8.63
C ALA A 76 -8.36 -4.99 -9.51
N CYS A 77 -7.43 -4.34 -10.22
CA CYS A 77 -7.77 -3.26 -11.15
C CYS A 77 -8.73 -3.73 -12.24
N LEU A 78 -8.45 -4.89 -12.84
CA LEU A 78 -9.30 -5.50 -13.87
C LEU A 78 -10.72 -5.82 -13.36
N LEU A 79 -10.87 -6.18 -12.08
CA LEU A 79 -12.17 -6.49 -11.49
C LEU A 79 -13.09 -5.27 -11.37
N ILE A 80 -12.52 -4.06 -11.28
CA ILE A 80 -13.27 -2.81 -11.12
C ILE A 80 -13.08 -1.83 -12.29
N ASP A 81 -12.54 -2.32 -13.41
CA ASP A 81 -12.32 -1.59 -14.67
C ASP A 81 -11.50 -0.29 -14.50
N VAL A 82 -10.44 -0.37 -13.67
CA VAL A 82 -9.51 0.74 -13.43
C VAL A 82 -8.32 0.66 -14.39
N ILE A 83 -7.95 1.81 -14.95
CA ILE A 83 -6.76 1.94 -15.81
C ILE A 83 -5.53 2.42 -15.03
N ASP A 84 -4.34 2.22 -15.62
CA ASP A 84 -3.05 2.53 -14.97
C ASP A 84 -2.92 4.00 -14.53
N GLU A 85 -3.47 4.95 -15.29
CA GLU A 85 -3.43 6.38 -14.94
C GLU A 85 -4.24 6.71 -13.68
N GLU A 86 -5.42 6.10 -13.53
CA GLU A 86 -6.28 6.28 -12.35
C GLU A 86 -5.63 5.67 -11.11
N LEU A 87 -5.03 4.48 -11.26
CA LEU A 87 -4.26 3.84 -10.20
C LEU A 87 -3.07 4.71 -9.79
N GLN A 88 -2.28 5.20 -10.74
CA GLN A 88 -1.11 6.03 -10.45
C GLN A 88 -1.51 7.29 -9.69
N LYS A 89 -2.60 7.95 -10.10
CA LYS A 89 -3.13 9.12 -9.38
C LYS A 89 -3.52 8.78 -7.95
N ALA A 90 -4.21 7.65 -7.74
CA ALA A 90 -4.59 7.20 -6.40
C ALA A 90 -3.37 6.86 -5.53
N ILE A 91 -2.32 6.26 -6.11
CA ILE A 91 -1.05 5.99 -5.42
C ILE A 91 -0.38 7.31 -5.00
N ASP A 92 -0.27 8.28 -5.90
CA ASP A 92 0.34 9.58 -5.63
C ASP A 92 -0.41 10.33 -4.51
N GLU A 93 -1.75 10.34 -4.57
CA GLU A 93 -2.60 10.94 -3.54
C GLU A 93 -2.41 10.25 -2.18
N LYS A 94 -2.39 8.91 -2.16
CA LYS A 94 -2.23 8.15 -0.92
C LYS A 94 -0.84 8.34 -0.32
N MET A 95 0.21 8.33 -1.13
CA MET A 95 1.58 8.57 -0.69
C MET A 95 1.77 9.98 -0.16
N SER A 96 1.16 10.99 -0.79
CA SER A 96 1.17 12.37 -0.28
C SER A 96 0.59 12.48 1.14
N ILE A 97 -0.44 11.69 1.45
CA ILE A 97 -1.00 11.58 2.80
C ILE A 97 -0.05 10.81 3.72
N ASN A 98 0.42 9.63 3.30
CA ASN A 98 1.26 8.75 4.11
C ASN A 98 2.60 9.39 4.53
N ARG A 99 3.20 10.20 3.64
CA ARG A 99 4.43 10.96 3.91
C ARG A 99 4.25 12.06 4.96
N LYS A 100 3.03 12.57 5.16
CA LYS A 100 2.70 13.57 6.19
C LYS A 100 2.33 12.95 7.53
N ARG A 101 2.04 11.65 7.57
CA ARG A 101 1.65 10.92 8.79
C ARG A 101 2.86 10.63 9.67
N LYS A 102 2.63 10.64 10.99
CA LYS A 102 3.57 10.12 11.98
C LYS A 102 3.22 8.68 12.29
N TRP A 103 4.17 7.78 12.12
CA TRP A 103 3.98 6.34 12.28
C TRP A 103 4.64 5.84 13.55
N HIS A 104 3.95 4.95 14.27
CA HIS A 104 4.45 4.32 15.49
C HIS A 104 4.12 2.84 15.49
N LYS A 105 5.02 2.03 16.04
CA LYS A 105 4.81 0.60 16.17
C LYS A 105 4.08 0.32 17.49
N VAL A 106 2.90 -0.27 17.41
CA VAL A 106 2.04 -0.65 18.54
C VAL A 106 1.78 -2.14 18.46
N ASN A 107 2.24 -2.91 19.45
CA ASN A 107 2.08 -4.36 19.51
C ASN A 107 2.55 -5.11 18.24
N GLY A 108 3.63 -4.65 17.61
CA GLY A 108 4.15 -5.24 16.37
C GLY A 108 3.52 -4.72 15.08
N GLU A 109 2.57 -3.79 15.15
CA GLU A 109 1.90 -3.21 13.99
C GLU A 109 2.19 -1.72 13.86
N TRP A 110 2.55 -1.27 12.66
CA TRP A 110 2.74 0.15 12.39
C TRP A 110 1.39 0.85 12.19
N ARG A 111 1.11 1.85 13.05
CA ARG A 111 -0.10 2.66 13.03
C ARG A 111 0.25 4.13 12.92
N HIS A 112 -0.57 4.90 12.19
CA HIS A 112 -0.44 6.35 12.20
C HIS A 112 -1.12 6.93 13.44
N ILE A 113 -0.55 8.01 13.98
CA ILE A 113 -1.21 8.81 15.01
C ILE A 113 -1.98 9.92 14.29
N ASP A 114 -3.29 9.96 14.49
CA ASP A 114 -4.06 11.15 14.15
C ASP A 114 -3.84 12.16 15.28
N GLU A 115 -3.20 13.29 14.99
CA GLU A 115 -3.12 14.42 15.93
C GLU A 115 -4.53 15.06 16.04
N ASN A 116 -5.45 14.37 16.71
CA ASN A 116 -6.70 14.90 17.22
C ASN A 116 -6.89 14.35 18.63
N ASN A 117 -6.19 14.97 19.58
CA ASN A 117 -6.52 14.97 21.00
C ASN A 117 -6.52 16.42 21.48
#